data_AF-A0A2H5X5R3-F1
#
_entry.id   AF-A0A2H5X5R3-F1
#
_cell.length_a   1.000
_cell.length_b   1.000
_cell.length_c   1.000
_cell.angle_alpha   90.00
_cell.angle_beta   90.00
_cell.angle_gamma   90.00
#
_symmetry.space_group_name_H-M   'P 1'
#
loop_
_entity.id
_entity.type
_entity.pdbx_description
1 polymer ?
#
loop_
_entity_poly.entity_id
_entity_poly.type
_entity_poly.pdbx_seq_one_letter_code
_entity_poly.pdbx_strand_id
1 'polypeptide(L)'
;MRDNPFPGMNPYLEDPQLWPGVHHRFVTYLADAIAPSLPEGYMADIDERVYVEKPDTLRIITPDVTISHPVQHPFPAEKGTAGGVALADPPLRIEIQPFPVREAFLQIFRLKGGERQLVTVIELLSPANKTPGAHGRELYLEKQRELIHSTTHLMEIDLLHYGEHTVFAPRPALEGHKKWDYVVCLHKGGWSEGSAWVWLVSLQERLPRVIVPLLEGDPDVVVDLQAVLNQVYQQGRYGTVLNYSADPPAALSEEDKAWLDGMLKEKGLR
;
A
#
# COMPACT_ATOMS: atom_id res chain seq x y z
N MET A 1 -8.00 -23.22 5.09
CA MET A 1 -9.14 -22.41 4.60
C MET A 1 -8.91 -22.07 3.13
N ARG A 2 -9.96 -21.79 2.33
CA ARG A 2 -9.79 -21.33 0.94
C ARG A 2 -9.62 -19.81 0.87
N ASP A 3 -10.48 -19.11 1.59
CA ASP A 3 -10.58 -17.65 1.58
C ASP A 3 -9.85 -17.03 2.77
N ASN A 4 -9.52 -15.75 2.66
CA ASN A 4 -8.88 -14.98 3.73
C ASN A 4 -9.86 -14.88 4.93
N PRO A 5 -9.48 -15.31 6.16
CA PRO A 5 -10.37 -15.18 7.31
C PRO A 5 -10.52 -13.74 7.79
N PHE A 6 -9.58 -12.85 7.49
CA PHE A 6 -9.59 -11.44 7.92
C PHE A 6 -10.52 -10.59 7.04
N PRO A 7 -11.14 -9.52 7.59
CA PRO A 7 -11.90 -8.56 6.79
C PRO A 7 -10.99 -7.74 5.86
N GLY A 8 -9.73 -7.56 6.27
CA GLY A 8 -8.73 -6.73 5.63
C GLY A 8 -7.48 -7.48 5.22
N MET A 9 -6.34 -6.84 5.48
CA MET A 9 -5.04 -7.50 5.49
C MET A 9 -4.98 -8.61 6.53
N ASN A 10 -4.14 -9.62 6.26
CA ASN A 10 -3.95 -10.78 7.12
C ASN A 10 -2.55 -10.73 7.72
N PRO A 11 -2.40 -10.51 9.05
CA PRO A 11 -1.11 -10.26 9.68
C PRO A 11 -0.18 -11.48 9.70
N TYR A 12 -0.68 -12.67 9.34
CA TYR A 12 0.13 -13.87 9.15
C TYR A 12 0.82 -13.91 7.76
N LEU A 13 0.40 -13.08 6.81
CA LEU A 13 1.10 -12.91 5.52
C LEU A 13 2.37 -12.07 5.66
N GLU A 14 2.51 -11.33 6.76
CA GLU A 14 3.65 -10.45 7.05
C GLU A 14 4.90 -11.21 7.55
N ASP A 15 4.87 -12.55 7.59
CA ASP A 15 6.04 -13.40 7.86
C ASP A 15 7.15 -13.08 6.83
N PRO A 16 8.37 -12.66 7.26
CA PRO A 16 9.47 -12.34 6.34
C PRO A 16 9.86 -13.46 5.37
N GLN A 17 9.55 -14.73 5.67
CA GLN A 17 9.78 -15.87 4.77
C GLN A 17 8.68 -16.00 3.70
N LEU A 18 7.46 -15.53 3.98
CA LEU A 18 6.32 -15.58 3.06
C LEU A 18 6.17 -14.28 2.27
N TRP A 19 6.53 -13.14 2.86
CA TRP A 19 6.29 -11.81 2.32
C TRP A 19 6.82 -11.61 0.89
N PRO A 20 8.03 -12.06 0.49
CA PRO A 20 8.48 -11.92 -0.90
C PRO A 20 7.52 -12.57 -1.92
N GLY A 21 6.92 -13.71 -1.56
CA GLY A 21 5.91 -14.38 -2.38
C GLY A 21 4.53 -13.72 -2.33
N VAL A 22 4.19 -13.07 -1.22
CA VAL A 22 2.94 -12.28 -1.08
C VAL A 22 3.05 -11.00 -1.93
N HIS A 23 4.15 -10.29 -1.79
CA HIS A 23 4.48 -9.01 -2.43
C HIS A 23 4.48 -9.13 -3.95
N HIS A 24 5.30 -10.02 -4.53
CA HIS A 24 5.36 -10.23 -5.97
C HIS A 24 3.98 -10.60 -6.55
N ARG A 25 3.24 -11.52 -5.91
CA ARG A 25 1.87 -11.88 -6.32
C ARG A 25 0.89 -10.72 -6.23
N PHE A 26 1.01 -9.86 -5.22
CA PHE A 26 0.16 -8.68 -5.07
C PHE A 26 0.43 -7.70 -6.22
N VAL A 27 1.70 -7.44 -6.55
CA VAL A 27 2.07 -6.60 -7.70
C VAL A 27 1.55 -7.19 -9.03
N THR A 28 1.68 -8.51 -9.24
CA THR A 28 1.10 -9.19 -10.41
C THR A 28 -0.41 -9.00 -10.49
N TYR A 29 -1.15 -9.35 -9.43
CA TYR A 29 -2.61 -9.31 -9.44
C TYR A 29 -3.18 -7.89 -9.38
N LEU A 30 -2.39 -6.90 -8.92
CA LEU A 30 -2.70 -5.48 -9.05
C LEU A 30 -2.60 -5.03 -10.51
N ALA A 31 -1.56 -5.45 -11.24
CA ALA A 31 -1.44 -5.20 -12.68
C ALA A 31 -2.59 -5.86 -13.46
N ASP A 32 -2.91 -7.13 -13.17
CA ASP A 32 -4.03 -7.86 -13.78
C ASP A 32 -5.40 -7.20 -13.50
N ALA A 33 -5.56 -6.54 -12.34
CA ALA A 33 -6.79 -5.83 -11.98
C ALA A 33 -6.91 -4.44 -12.63
N ILE A 34 -5.78 -3.74 -12.80
CA ILE A 34 -5.73 -2.41 -13.42
C ILE A 34 -5.85 -2.49 -14.95
N ALA A 35 -5.10 -3.40 -15.59
CA ALA A 35 -4.94 -3.41 -17.05
C ALA A 35 -6.26 -3.51 -17.86
N PRO A 36 -7.28 -4.30 -17.47
CA PRO A 36 -8.56 -4.35 -18.19
C PRO A 36 -9.39 -3.06 -18.09
N SER A 37 -9.03 -2.15 -17.18
CA SER A 37 -9.71 -0.87 -16.95
C SER A 37 -8.97 0.32 -17.57
N LEU A 38 -7.77 0.11 -18.12
CA LEU A 38 -6.99 1.16 -18.78
C LEU A 38 -7.58 1.55 -20.15
N PRO A 39 -7.62 2.85 -20.51
CA PRO A 39 -8.00 3.28 -21.86
C PRO A 39 -7.02 2.79 -22.94
N GLU A 40 -7.46 2.83 -24.21
CA GLU A 40 -6.60 2.51 -25.34
C GLU A 40 -5.34 3.41 -25.37
N GLY A 41 -4.18 2.79 -25.58
CA GLY A 41 -2.89 3.48 -25.54
C GLY A 41 -2.27 3.62 -24.14
N TYR A 42 -2.86 3.01 -23.10
CA TYR A 42 -2.22 2.82 -21.80
C TYR A 42 -1.78 1.37 -21.59
N MET A 43 -0.81 1.16 -20.70
CA MET A 43 -0.27 -0.15 -20.35
C MET A 43 0.26 -0.14 -18.91
N ALA A 44 -0.15 -1.12 -18.10
CA ALA A 44 0.52 -1.44 -16.84
C ALA A 44 1.70 -2.39 -17.13
N ASP A 45 2.87 -2.09 -16.58
CA ASP A 45 4.11 -2.86 -16.75
C ASP A 45 4.77 -3.09 -15.38
N ILE A 46 5.31 -4.28 -15.16
CA ILE A 46 5.93 -4.68 -13.89
C ILE A 46 7.45 -4.58 -14.06
N ASP A 47 8.12 -3.69 -13.30
CA ASP A 47 9.59 -3.61 -13.25
C ASP A 47 10.10 -4.31 -11.98
N GLU A 48 11.08 -5.20 -12.12
CA GLU A 48 11.71 -5.91 -11.01
C GLU A 48 13.16 -5.49 -10.82
N ARG A 49 13.58 -5.37 -9.55
CA ARG A 49 14.95 -5.05 -9.18
C ARG A 49 15.44 -6.03 -8.12
N VAL A 50 16.55 -6.71 -8.42
CA VAL A 50 17.14 -7.73 -7.55
C VAL A 50 18.39 -7.16 -6.90
N TYR A 51 18.40 -7.11 -5.57
CA TYR A 51 19.52 -6.69 -4.74
C TYR A 51 19.94 -7.82 -3.79
N VAL A 52 21.22 -7.85 -3.41
CA VAL A 52 21.76 -8.85 -2.48
C VAL A 52 22.04 -8.18 -1.14
N GLU A 53 21.02 -8.11 -0.29
CA GLU A 53 21.19 -7.74 1.12
C GLU A 53 21.83 -8.89 1.92
N LYS A 54 22.43 -8.58 3.07
CA LYS A 54 22.99 -9.58 3.99
C LYS A 54 21.95 -9.96 5.05
N PRO A 55 21.85 -11.23 5.49
CA PRO A 55 20.83 -11.65 6.47
C PRO A 55 20.76 -10.81 7.75
N ASP A 56 21.88 -10.21 8.17
CA ASP A 56 21.98 -9.43 9.41
C ASP A 56 21.37 -8.00 9.32
N THR A 57 20.96 -7.52 8.14
CA THR A 57 20.37 -6.17 7.99
C THR A 57 18.90 -6.12 8.41
N LEU A 58 18.10 -7.13 8.04
CA LEU A 58 16.66 -7.16 8.24
C LEU A 58 16.28 -7.29 9.73
N ARG A 59 16.06 -6.14 10.39
CA ARG A 59 15.61 -6.06 11.78
C ARG A 59 14.13 -5.73 11.85
N ILE A 60 13.36 -6.62 12.48
CA ILE A 60 11.99 -6.32 12.89
C ILE A 60 12.05 -5.27 13.99
N ILE A 61 11.70 -4.03 13.64
CA ILE A 61 11.59 -2.90 14.55
C ILE A 61 10.11 -2.57 14.72
N THR A 62 9.64 -2.53 15.97
CA THR A 62 8.29 -2.07 16.31
C THR A 62 8.29 -0.54 16.39
N PRO A 63 7.30 0.17 15.79
CA PRO A 63 7.24 1.62 15.88
C PRO A 63 6.74 2.10 17.26
N ASP A 64 7.50 3.00 17.90
CA ASP A 64 7.05 3.73 19.09
C ASP A 64 6.06 4.85 18.69
N VAL A 65 4.99 5.01 19.47
CA VAL A 65 3.92 5.99 19.20
C VAL A 65 4.18 7.31 19.91
N THR A 66 4.11 8.42 19.17
CA THR A 66 4.07 9.79 19.73
C THR A 66 2.69 10.41 19.48
N ILE A 67 2.28 11.39 20.29
CA ILE A 67 0.96 12.04 20.16
C ILE A 67 1.13 13.48 19.67
N SER A 68 0.84 13.71 18.39
CA SER A 68 0.62 15.04 17.80
C SER A 68 -0.89 15.31 17.61
N HIS A 69 -1.28 16.59 17.54
CA HIS A 69 -2.69 17.01 17.43
C HIS A 69 -2.95 17.67 16.06
N PRO A 70 -3.77 17.07 15.17
CA PRO A 70 -4.05 17.64 13.85
C PRO A 70 -5.14 18.73 13.89
N VAL A 71 -5.06 19.68 12.96
CA VAL A 71 -6.09 20.71 12.71
C VAL A 71 -6.92 20.28 11.49
N GLN A 72 -8.25 20.33 11.60
CA GLN A 72 -9.17 19.82 10.57
C GLN A 72 -9.78 20.93 9.72
N HIS A 73 -9.89 20.71 8.41
CA HIS A 73 -10.68 21.52 7.48
C HIS A 73 -11.65 20.62 6.66
N PRO A 74 -12.96 20.91 6.62
CA PRO A 74 -13.93 20.12 5.83
C PRO A 74 -13.81 20.38 4.32
N PHE A 75 -14.07 19.35 3.51
CA PHE A 75 -14.14 19.45 2.04
C PHE A 75 -15.59 19.41 1.52
N PRO A 76 -15.91 20.14 0.42
CA PRO A 76 -17.12 19.93 -0.34
C PRO A 76 -16.98 18.69 -1.26
N ALA A 77 -18.09 18.00 -1.53
CA ALA A 77 -18.11 16.83 -2.41
C ALA A 77 -18.39 17.24 -3.88
N GLU A 78 -17.56 16.75 -4.80
CA GLU A 78 -17.83 16.83 -6.24
C GLU A 78 -18.79 15.72 -6.71
N LYS A 79 -19.52 15.97 -7.81
CA LYS A 79 -20.60 15.10 -8.29
C LYS A 79 -20.14 14.18 -9.42
N GLY A 80 -19.84 12.92 -9.09
CA GLY A 80 -19.80 11.85 -10.09
C GLY A 80 -21.20 11.52 -10.63
N THR A 81 -21.32 11.31 -11.94
CA THR A 81 -22.56 10.86 -12.59
C THR A 81 -22.74 9.34 -12.46
N ALA A 82 -24.00 8.89 -12.41
CA ALA A 82 -24.32 7.51 -12.08
C ALA A 82 -24.05 6.52 -13.24
N GLY A 83 -23.10 5.63 -13.04
CA GLY A 83 -22.91 4.37 -13.76
C GLY A 83 -22.64 3.24 -12.76
N GLY A 84 -22.90 1.98 -13.14
CA GLY A 84 -22.83 0.82 -12.23
C GLY A 84 -21.42 0.34 -11.86
N VAL A 85 -20.45 1.25 -11.76
CA VAL A 85 -19.05 0.97 -11.38
C VAL A 85 -18.92 1.10 -9.85
N ALA A 86 -18.07 0.27 -9.24
CA ALA A 86 -17.76 0.41 -7.82
C ALA A 86 -17.00 1.73 -7.59
N LEU A 87 -17.58 2.63 -6.79
CA LEU A 87 -16.91 3.87 -6.39
C LEU A 87 -15.68 3.57 -5.53
N ALA A 88 -14.64 4.39 -5.68
CA ALA A 88 -13.50 4.42 -4.77
C ALA A 88 -13.92 4.92 -3.38
N ASP A 89 -13.18 4.50 -2.35
CA ASP A 89 -13.35 5.01 -1.00
C ASP A 89 -12.74 6.43 -0.89
N PRO A 90 -13.32 7.34 -0.09
CA PRO A 90 -12.82 8.71 0.02
C PRO A 90 -11.50 8.76 0.80
N PRO A 91 -10.43 9.39 0.26
CA PRO A 91 -9.19 9.62 0.99
C PRO A 91 -9.30 10.80 1.97
N LEU A 92 -8.40 10.83 2.96
CA LEU A 92 -8.06 12.02 3.72
C LEU A 92 -7.03 12.85 2.94
N ARG A 93 -7.07 14.19 3.01
CA ARG A 93 -5.99 15.05 2.50
C ARG A 93 -5.13 15.57 3.65
N ILE A 94 -3.81 15.61 3.45
CA ILE A 94 -2.80 16.05 4.42
C ILE A 94 -1.75 16.97 3.76
N GLU A 95 -1.01 17.73 4.58
CA GLU A 95 0.11 18.59 4.17
C GLU A 95 1.42 18.19 4.87
N ILE A 96 2.57 18.34 4.18
CA ILE A 96 3.79 17.52 4.38
C ILE A 96 5.10 18.35 4.23
N GLN A 97 6.23 17.85 4.78
CA GLN A 97 7.62 18.24 4.46
C GLN A 97 8.51 16.98 4.18
N PRO A 98 9.38 16.91 3.12
CA PRO A 98 9.91 15.63 2.56
C PRO A 98 11.44 15.27 2.72
N PHE A 99 11.83 13.96 2.64
CA PHE A 99 13.21 13.39 2.78
C PHE A 99 13.49 12.02 1.98
N PRO A 100 14.74 11.41 1.82
CA PRO A 100 15.19 10.40 0.76
C PRO A 100 15.76 8.97 1.18
N VAL A 101 16.14 7.88 0.40
CA VAL A 101 16.77 7.57 -0.97
C VAL A 101 16.24 6.22 -1.71
N ARG A 102 16.40 5.81 -3.04
CA ARG A 102 15.51 5.03 -4.10
C ARG A 102 15.24 3.46 -4.30
N GLU A 103 14.01 2.87 -4.53
CA GLU A 103 13.82 1.38 -4.88
C GLU A 103 12.81 0.89 -5.99
N ALA A 104 11.78 0.03 -5.75
CA ALA A 104 11.09 -0.84 -6.74
C ALA A 104 9.53 -0.95 -6.68
N PHE A 105 8.87 -1.14 -7.85
CA PHE A 105 7.51 -0.67 -8.19
C PHE A 105 6.77 -1.35 -9.37
N LEU A 106 5.45 -1.15 -9.44
CA LEU A 106 4.63 -1.20 -10.67
C LEU A 106 4.67 0.15 -11.41
N GLN A 107 4.65 0.13 -12.75
CA GLN A 107 4.60 1.34 -13.59
C GLN A 107 3.39 1.33 -14.54
N ILE A 108 2.80 2.50 -14.79
CA ILE A 108 1.76 2.71 -15.80
C ILE A 108 2.30 3.70 -16.85
N PHE A 109 2.33 3.25 -18.10
CA PHE A 109 2.81 4.00 -19.25
C PHE A 109 1.67 4.38 -20.18
N ARG A 110 1.78 5.56 -20.81
CA ARG A 110 1.11 5.89 -22.07
C ARG A 110 2.02 5.55 -23.25
N LEU A 111 1.46 4.92 -24.26
CA LEU A 111 2.12 4.52 -25.49
C LEU A 111 1.70 5.47 -26.62
N LYS A 112 2.67 6.16 -27.25
CA LYS A 112 2.38 7.07 -28.37
C LYS A 112 3.50 7.02 -29.41
N GLY A 113 3.17 6.62 -30.64
CA GLY A 113 4.13 6.60 -31.76
C GLY A 113 5.31 5.61 -31.60
N GLY A 114 5.28 4.73 -30.59
CA GLY A 114 6.39 3.86 -30.20
C GLY A 114 7.13 4.30 -28.94
N GLU A 115 6.92 5.53 -28.48
CA GLU A 115 7.49 6.04 -27.23
C GLU A 115 6.61 5.65 -26.02
N ARG A 116 7.26 5.44 -24.87
CA ARG A 116 6.65 5.17 -23.57
C ARG A 116 6.79 6.41 -22.67
N GLN A 117 5.67 7.04 -22.30
CA GLN A 117 5.63 8.08 -21.28
C GLN A 117 5.19 7.46 -19.95
N LEU A 118 5.99 7.59 -18.88
CA LEU A 118 5.56 7.18 -17.54
C LEU A 118 4.49 8.15 -17.02
N VAL A 119 3.43 7.62 -16.40
CA VAL A 119 2.27 8.39 -15.93
C VAL A 119 2.04 8.19 -14.44
N THR A 120 1.99 6.93 -14.00
CA THR A 120 1.73 6.59 -12.59
C THR A 120 2.66 5.48 -12.14
N VAL A 121 3.13 5.59 -10.92
CA VAL A 121 3.89 4.59 -10.18
C VAL A 121 3.02 4.07 -9.03
N ILE A 122 3.05 2.76 -8.81
CA ILE A 122 2.47 2.15 -7.61
C ILE A 122 3.53 1.31 -6.92
N GLU A 123 3.97 1.77 -5.76
CA GLU A 123 4.89 1.07 -4.88
C GLU A 123 4.08 0.18 -3.92
N LEU A 124 4.46 -1.09 -3.73
CA LEU A 124 4.08 -1.88 -2.56
C LEU A 124 5.32 -1.99 -1.68
N LEU A 125 5.26 -1.55 -0.42
CA LEU A 125 6.44 -1.50 0.43
C LEU A 125 6.95 -2.90 0.78
N SER A 126 8.26 -3.02 0.91
CA SER A 126 8.97 -4.21 1.38
C SER A 126 9.71 -3.94 2.71
N PRO A 127 10.11 -5.00 3.45
CA PRO A 127 10.91 -4.87 4.66
C PRO A 127 12.21 -4.09 4.46
N ALA A 128 12.83 -4.23 3.28
CA ALA A 128 14.08 -3.55 2.93
C ALA A 128 13.89 -2.02 3.00
N ASN A 129 12.76 -1.52 2.48
CA ASN A 129 12.38 -0.11 2.50
C ASN A 129 12.14 0.43 3.92
N LYS A 130 11.69 -0.42 4.83
CA LYS A 130 11.36 -0.06 6.21
C LYS A 130 12.50 -0.29 7.22
N THR A 131 13.68 -0.76 6.77
CA THR A 131 14.77 -1.16 7.68
C THR A 131 15.88 -0.10 7.81
N PRO A 132 16.11 0.50 9.00
CA PRO A 132 17.12 1.56 9.20
C PRO A 132 18.54 1.13 8.84
N GLY A 133 19.19 1.88 7.95
CA GLY A 133 20.55 1.58 7.47
C GLY A 133 20.65 0.33 6.58
N ALA A 134 19.54 -0.28 6.17
CA ALA A 134 19.54 -1.21 5.04
C ALA A 134 19.83 -0.43 3.76
N HIS A 135 20.53 -1.05 2.81
CA HIS A 135 20.67 -0.41 1.51
C HIS A 135 19.28 -0.26 0.89
N GLY A 136 18.37 -1.22 1.08
CA GLY A 136 16.94 -1.15 0.78
C GLY A 136 16.15 0.09 1.27
N ARG A 137 16.68 0.87 2.24
CA ARG A 137 16.12 2.12 2.81
C ARG A 137 16.90 3.40 2.44
N GLU A 138 18.19 3.25 2.11
CA GLU A 138 18.85 4.17 1.16
C GLU A 138 18.38 3.92 -0.29
N LEU A 139 17.51 2.92 -0.42
CA LEU A 139 16.58 2.66 -1.48
C LEU A 139 15.15 2.90 -0.89
N TYR A 140 14.10 2.94 -1.70
CA TYR A 140 12.80 3.62 -1.52
C TYR A 140 12.75 5.15 -1.75
N LEU A 141 12.96 5.97 -0.72
CA LEU A 141 12.58 7.39 -0.65
C LEU A 141 13.23 8.45 -1.60
N GLU A 142 14.21 8.17 -2.48
CA GLU A 142 14.65 9.12 -3.57
C GLU A 142 13.96 8.80 -4.88
N LYS A 143 13.43 7.59 -5.01
CA LYS A 143 12.44 7.30 -6.05
C LYS A 143 11.15 8.01 -5.68
N GLN A 144 10.76 7.96 -4.41
CA GLN A 144 9.77 8.85 -3.83
C GLN A 144 10.10 10.34 -4.13
N ARG A 145 11.27 10.88 -3.74
CA ARG A 145 11.69 12.27 -4.10
C ARG A 145 11.52 12.58 -5.58
N GLU A 146 12.21 11.86 -6.45
CA GLU A 146 12.25 12.19 -7.88
C GLU A 146 10.90 12.05 -8.55
N LEU A 147 10.02 11.17 -8.06
CA LEU A 147 8.64 11.09 -8.53
C LEU A 147 7.79 12.26 -8.02
N ILE A 148 7.92 12.68 -6.76
CA ILE A 148 7.26 13.88 -6.19
C ILE A 148 7.70 15.15 -6.91
N HIS A 149 8.99 15.31 -7.21
CA HIS A 149 9.51 16.44 -7.98
C HIS A 149 9.29 16.29 -9.51
N SER A 150 8.38 15.40 -9.95
CA SER A 150 8.06 15.17 -11.37
C SER A 150 6.57 15.36 -11.68
N THR A 151 6.21 15.17 -12.95
CA THR A 151 4.81 15.11 -13.40
C THR A 151 4.19 13.70 -13.27
N THR A 152 4.90 12.74 -12.67
CA THR A 152 4.42 11.37 -12.43
C THR A 152 3.57 11.31 -11.16
N HIS A 153 2.46 10.59 -11.18
CA HIS A 153 1.74 10.26 -9.95
C HIS A 153 2.46 9.14 -9.19
N LEU A 154 2.54 9.25 -7.86
CA LEU A 154 3.13 8.25 -6.97
C LEU A 154 2.07 7.75 -5.99
N MET A 155 1.70 6.48 -6.10
CA MET A 155 0.96 5.75 -5.08
C MET A 155 1.90 4.82 -4.31
N GLU A 156 1.69 4.71 -3.01
CA GLU A 156 2.48 3.88 -2.10
C GLU A 156 1.54 3.09 -1.18
N ILE A 157 1.75 1.78 -1.08
CA ILE A 157 0.90 0.86 -0.33
C ILE A 157 1.76 0.18 0.75
N ASP A 158 1.52 0.51 2.02
CA ASP A 158 2.21 -0.06 3.17
C ASP A 158 1.28 -1.02 3.92
N LEU A 159 1.57 -2.33 3.82
CA LEU A 159 0.82 -3.42 4.46
C LEU A 159 1.64 -4.16 5.54
N LEU A 160 2.63 -3.50 6.15
CA LEU A 160 3.56 -4.09 7.12
C LEU A 160 3.51 -3.35 8.47
N HIS A 161 3.19 -4.04 9.57
CA HIS A 161 3.22 -3.45 10.91
C HIS A 161 4.64 -3.10 11.42
N TYR A 162 5.68 -3.69 10.81
CA TYR A 162 7.07 -3.59 11.29
C TYR A 162 7.99 -2.80 10.35
N GLY A 163 9.11 -2.37 10.92
CA GLY A 163 10.05 -1.43 10.31
C GLY A 163 9.58 0.02 10.45
N GLU A 164 10.50 0.96 10.27
CA GLU A 164 10.19 2.38 10.31
C GLU A 164 9.34 2.79 9.10
N HIS A 165 8.31 3.58 9.38
CA HIS A 165 7.44 4.27 8.42
C HIS A 165 8.23 4.99 7.30
N THR A 166 7.80 4.86 6.04
CA THR A 166 8.47 5.52 4.88
C THR A 166 7.57 6.09 3.80
N VAL A 167 6.25 5.85 3.78
CA VAL A 167 5.39 6.52 2.79
C VAL A 167 5.51 8.04 2.94
N PHE A 168 5.42 8.76 1.81
CA PHE A 168 5.62 10.20 1.68
C PHE A 168 4.83 11.01 2.71
N ALA A 169 3.63 10.55 3.03
CA ALA A 169 2.83 10.98 4.17
C ALA A 169 3.54 10.67 5.51
N PRO A 170 4.19 11.64 6.18
CA PRO A 170 4.98 11.36 7.37
C PRO A 170 4.06 11.02 8.55
N ARG A 171 4.42 10.00 9.34
CA ARG A 171 3.61 9.49 10.46
C ARG A 171 2.99 10.58 11.38
N PRO A 172 3.70 11.66 11.79
CA PRO A 172 3.11 12.74 12.60
C PRO A 172 1.97 13.54 11.94
N ALA A 173 1.82 13.48 10.61
CA ALA A 173 0.70 14.05 9.85
C ALA A 173 -0.45 13.05 9.62
N LEU A 174 -0.28 11.79 10.04
CA LEU A 174 -1.29 10.72 10.04
C LEU A 174 -1.84 10.43 11.44
N GLU A 175 -1.03 10.70 12.47
CA GLU A 175 -1.39 10.58 13.88
C GLU A 175 -2.56 11.52 14.25
N GLY A 176 -3.41 11.07 15.17
CA GLY A 176 -4.61 11.80 15.60
C GLY A 176 -5.81 11.76 14.63
N HIS A 177 -5.68 11.26 13.40
CA HIS A 177 -6.82 11.14 12.47
C HIS A 177 -7.76 9.96 12.79
N LYS A 178 -7.21 8.75 12.95
CA LYS A 178 -7.85 7.56 13.55
C LYS A 178 -6.78 6.53 13.95
N LYS A 179 -7.19 5.41 14.56
CA LYS A 179 -6.34 4.21 14.65
C LYS A 179 -6.10 3.63 13.25
N TRP A 180 -4.87 3.27 12.94
CA TRP A 180 -4.50 2.63 11.68
C TRP A 180 -3.24 1.79 11.86
N ASP A 181 -3.16 0.73 11.05
CA ASP A 181 -2.10 -0.27 11.05
C ASP A 181 -1.41 -0.34 9.68
N TYR A 182 -2.16 0.02 8.63
CA TYR A 182 -1.76 0.06 7.23
C TYR A 182 -2.14 1.40 6.57
N VAL A 183 -1.46 1.78 5.49
CA VAL A 183 -1.72 3.04 4.79
C VAL A 183 -1.51 2.90 3.28
N VAL A 184 -2.45 3.47 2.50
CA VAL A 184 -2.19 3.84 1.11
C VAL A 184 -1.99 5.34 1.04
N CYS A 185 -0.92 5.79 0.39
CA CYS A 185 -0.62 7.19 0.10
C CYS A 185 -0.67 7.43 -1.41
N LEU A 186 -1.15 8.59 -1.85
CA LEU A 186 -1.15 9.04 -3.24
C LEU A 186 -0.75 10.52 -3.31
N HIS A 187 0.36 10.79 -3.99
CA HIS A 187 0.73 12.11 -4.48
C HIS A 187 0.45 12.18 -5.98
N LYS A 188 -0.43 13.10 -6.43
CA LYS A 188 -0.68 13.30 -7.86
C LYS A 188 0.38 14.24 -8.45
N GLY A 189 0.96 13.87 -9.59
CA GLY A 189 2.02 14.64 -10.24
C GLY A 189 1.57 16.07 -10.57
N GLY A 190 2.41 17.06 -10.29
CA GLY A 190 2.07 18.48 -10.41
C GLY A 190 1.28 19.07 -9.24
N TRP A 191 1.01 18.31 -8.17
CA TRP A 191 0.69 18.91 -6.87
C TRP A 191 1.92 19.57 -6.23
N SER A 192 1.70 20.37 -5.19
CA SER A 192 2.80 20.83 -4.34
C SER A 192 3.42 19.67 -3.54
N GLU A 193 4.72 19.77 -3.25
CA GLU A 193 5.52 18.82 -2.46
C GLU A 193 5.02 18.64 -1.00
N GLY A 194 3.98 19.37 -0.62
CA GLY A 194 3.27 19.31 0.65
C GLY A 194 1.80 18.92 0.49
N SER A 195 1.44 17.98 -0.39
CA SER A 195 0.07 17.46 -0.51
C SER A 195 0.01 16.00 -0.91
N ALA A 196 -0.78 15.22 -0.17
CA ALA A 196 -1.12 13.82 -0.48
C ALA A 196 -2.59 13.53 -0.16
N TRP A 197 -3.12 12.49 -0.80
CA TRP A 197 -4.33 11.76 -0.42
C TRP A 197 -3.93 10.46 0.27
N VAL A 198 -4.56 10.13 1.40
CA VAL A 198 -4.24 8.93 2.18
C VAL A 198 -5.48 8.15 2.58
N TRP A 199 -5.40 6.83 2.47
CA TRP A 199 -6.36 5.89 3.03
C TRP A 199 -5.69 5.17 4.19
N LEU A 200 -6.03 5.60 5.40
CA LEU A 200 -5.63 4.93 6.64
C LEU A 200 -6.53 3.72 6.87
N VAL A 201 -5.96 2.57 7.23
CA VAL A 201 -6.68 1.30 7.39
C VAL A 201 -6.23 0.63 8.68
N SER A 202 -7.17 0.22 9.53
CA SER A 202 -6.88 -0.63 10.69
C SER A 202 -7.03 -2.11 10.35
N LEU A 203 -6.45 -2.99 11.17
CA LEU A 203 -6.49 -4.45 11.03
C LEU A 203 -7.92 -5.02 10.91
N GLN A 204 -8.90 -4.29 11.45
CA GLN A 204 -10.31 -4.69 11.52
C GLN A 204 -11.14 -4.19 10.33
N GLU A 205 -10.59 -3.31 9.49
CA GLU A 205 -11.22 -2.77 8.29
C GLU A 205 -10.77 -3.52 7.02
N ARG A 206 -11.58 -3.50 5.96
CA ARG A 206 -11.14 -3.98 4.64
C ARG A 206 -10.11 -3.02 4.02
N LEU A 207 -9.25 -3.53 3.14
CA LEU A 207 -8.44 -2.69 2.28
C LEU A 207 -9.33 -1.82 1.35
N PRO A 208 -8.89 -0.59 1.03
CA PRO A 208 -9.70 0.37 0.29
C PRO A 208 -9.81 0.05 -1.22
N ARG A 209 -10.84 0.61 -1.84
CA ARG A 209 -10.89 0.87 -3.28
C ARG A 209 -10.22 2.21 -3.53
N VAL A 210 -9.14 2.21 -4.29
CA VAL A 210 -8.33 3.42 -4.52
C VAL A 210 -8.40 3.85 -5.98
N ILE A 211 -8.24 5.16 -6.20
CA ILE A 211 -8.08 5.71 -7.54
C ILE A 211 -6.63 5.57 -8.02
N VAL A 212 -6.46 5.04 -9.22
CA VAL A 212 -5.20 4.97 -9.95
C VAL A 212 -5.28 6.05 -11.04
N PRO A 213 -4.62 7.21 -10.84
CA PRO A 213 -4.77 8.31 -11.77
C PRO A 213 -4.06 8.07 -13.10
N LEU A 214 -4.54 8.76 -14.14
CA LEU A 214 -3.93 8.81 -15.48
C LEU A 214 -3.48 10.25 -15.80
N LEU A 215 -3.22 10.57 -17.07
CA LEU A 215 -2.93 11.96 -17.46
C LEU A 215 -4.19 12.84 -17.40
N GLU A 216 -3.98 14.15 -17.29
CA GLU A 216 -5.06 15.14 -17.31
C GLU A 216 -5.96 14.99 -18.55
N GLY A 217 -7.26 14.85 -18.32
CA GLY A 217 -8.28 14.62 -19.34
C GLY A 217 -8.69 13.15 -19.53
N ASP A 218 -7.85 12.20 -19.12
CA ASP A 218 -8.21 10.77 -19.07
C ASP A 218 -8.82 10.43 -17.67
N PRO A 219 -9.81 9.52 -17.57
CA PRO A 219 -10.45 9.21 -16.28
C PRO A 219 -9.56 8.34 -15.37
N ASP A 220 -9.50 8.69 -14.07
CA ASP A 220 -8.86 7.86 -13.04
C ASP A 220 -9.51 6.45 -12.99
N VAL A 221 -8.68 5.39 -12.97
CA VAL A 221 -9.12 3.99 -12.82
C VAL A 221 -9.42 3.69 -11.34
N VAL A 222 -10.36 2.79 -11.03
CA VAL A 222 -10.61 2.33 -9.65
C VAL A 222 -10.18 0.88 -9.49
N VAL A 223 -9.39 0.57 -8.46
CA VAL A 223 -8.94 -0.80 -8.14
C VAL A 223 -9.31 -1.19 -6.71
N ASP A 224 -9.77 -2.43 -6.53
CA ASP A 224 -10.18 -3.01 -5.23
C ASP A 224 -9.03 -3.79 -4.62
N LEU A 225 -8.30 -3.17 -3.69
CA LEU A 225 -7.11 -3.78 -3.08
C LEU A 225 -7.45 -5.00 -2.21
N GLN A 226 -8.68 -5.09 -1.68
CA GLN A 226 -9.13 -6.27 -0.95
C GLN A 226 -9.35 -7.46 -1.89
N ALA A 227 -9.89 -7.22 -3.09
CA ALA A 227 -10.01 -8.25 -4.11
C ALA A 227 -8.63 -8.77 -4.55
N VAL A 228 -7.66 -7.87 -4.79
CA VAL A 228 -6.27 -8.23 -5.10
C VAL A 228 -5.66 -9.09 -3.99
N LEU A 229 -5.74 -8.66 -2.72
CA LEU A 229 -5.22 -9.43 -1.59
C LEU A 229 -5.88 -10.81 -1.46
N ASN A 230 -7.21 -10.88 -1.60
CA ASN A 230 -7.94 -12.13 -1.50
C ASN A 230 -7.52 -13.10 -2.63
N GLN A 231 -7.19 -12.58 -3.83
CA GLN A 231 -6.61 -13.37 -4.92
C GLN A 231 -5.19 -13.86 -4.58
N VAL A 232 -4.33 -13.02 -3.97
CA VAL A 232 -3.01 -13.46 -3.46
C VAL A 232 -3.16 -14.60 -2.47
N TYR A 233 -4.06 -14.46 -1.49
CA TYR A 233 -4.32 -15.46 -0.46
C TYR A 233 -4.78 -16.81 -1.06
N GLN A 234 -5.78 -16.77 -1.95
CA GLN A 234 -6.36 -17.95 -2.59
C GLN A 234 -5.35 -18.65 -3.51
N GLN A 235 -4.70 -17.92 -4.42
CA GLN A 235 -3.84 -18.49 -5.46
C GLN A 235 -2.47 -18.93 -4.91
N GLY A 236 -1.94 -18.23 -3.89
CA GLY A 236 -0.78 -18.69 -3.13
C GLY A 236 -1.09 -19.84 -2.16
N ARG A 237 -2.38 -20.22 -2.00
CA ARG A 237 -2.86 -21.26 -1.07
C ARG A 237 -2.41 -21.06 0.39
N TYR A 238 -2.27 -19.80 0.81
CA TYR A 238 -1.75 -19.46 2.14
C TYR A 238 -2.59 -20.07 3.28
N GLY A 239 -3.89 -20.27 3.07
CA GLY A 239 -4.76 -21.03 3.97
C GLY A 239 -4.47 -22.54 4.13
N THR A 240 -3.36 -23.04 3.58
CA THR A 240 -2.77 -24.37 3.89
C THR A 240 -1.34 -24.29 4.43
N VAL A 241 -0.76 -23.09 4.56
CA VAL A 241 0.62 -22.83 5.04
C VAL A 241 0.62 -22.10 6.38
N LEU A 242 -0.31 -21.15 6.58
CA LEU A 242 -0.38 -20.32 7.78
C LEU A 242 -0.90 -21.10 9.00
N ASN A 243 -0.18 -20.99 10.11
CA ASN A 243 -0.55 -21.58 11.40
C ASN A 243 -1.32 -20.58 12.27
N TYR A 244 -2.64 -20.54 12.14
CA TYR A 244 -3.52 -19.66 12.92
C TYR A 244 -3.64 -20.02 14.42
N SER A 245 -3.08 -21.14 14.87
CA SER A 245 -3.03 -21.46 16.30
C SER A 245 -1.91 -20.70 17.03
N ALA A 246 -0.84 -20.32 16.33
CA ALA A 246 0.18 -19.39 16.82
C ALA A 246 -0.29 -17.94 16.69
N ASP A 247 0.37 -17.00 17.37
CA ASP A 247 0.18 -15.56 17.13
C ASP A 247 0.89 -15.15 15.81
N PRO A 248 0.45 -14.07 15.14
CA PRO A 248 1.11 -13.60 13.91
C PRO A 248 2.52 -13.00 14.19
N PRO A 249 3.38 -12.90 13.17
CA PRO A 249 4.68 -12.23 13.26
C PRO A 249 4.56 -10.70 13.41
N ALA A 250 3.40 -10.12 13.09
CA ALA A 250 3.11 -8.70 13.29
C ALA A 250 3.06 -8.33 14.79
N ALA A 251 3.69 -7.21 15.15
CA ALA A 251 3.74 -6.69 16.52
C ALA A 251 2.44 -5.98 16.91
N LEU A 252 1.35 -6.75 17.03
CA LEU A 252 0.01 -6.25 17.35
C LEU A 252 -0.12 -5.71 18.78
N SER A 253 -1.06 -4.78 18.99
CA SER A 253 -1.46 -4.35 20.34
C SER A 253 -2.25 -5.44 21.08
N GLU A 254 -2.36 -5.37 22.41
CA GLU A 254 -3.15 -6.33 23.20
C GLU A 254 -4.65 -6.30 22.86
N GLU A 255 -5.17 -5.14 22.41
CA GLU A 255 -6.55 -5.02 21.90
C GLU A 255 -6.74 -5.82 20.61
N ASP A 256 -5.80 -5.69 19.67
CA ASP A 256 -5.89 -6.35 18.36
C ASP A 256 -5.57 -7.85 18.46
N LYS A 257 -4.70 -8.26 19.39
CA LYS A 257 -4.51 -9.67 19.75
C LYS A 257 -5.80 -10.28 20.29
N ALA A 258 -6.49 -9.60 21.21
CA ALA A 258 -7.74 -10.09 21.78
C ALA A 258 -8.87 -10.18 20.72
N TRP A 259 -8.95 -9.19 19.82
CA TRP A 259 -9.86 -9.22 18.67
C TRP A 259 -9.53 -10.38 17.71
N LEU A 260 -8.26 -10.53 17.33
CA LEU A 260 -7.78 -11.57 16.41
C LEU A 260 -8.03 -12.97 16.99
N ASP A 261 -7.73 -13.18 18.26
CA ASP A 261 -7.95 -14.44 18.98
C ASP A 261 -9.44 -14.83 19.00
N GLY A 262 -10.33 -13.88 19.32
CA GLY A 262 -11.78 -14.11 19.28
C GLY A 262 -12.29 -14.43 17.86
N MET A 263 -11.84 -13.67 16.86
CA MET A 263 -12.22 -13.82 15.46
C MET A 263 -11.75 -15.15 14.85
N LEU A 264 -10.55 -15.63 15.20
CA LEU A 264 -10.04 -16.94 14.78
C LEU A 264 -10.79 -18.09 15.47
N LYS A 265 -11.15 -17.95 16.76
CA LYS A 265 -11.96 -18.93 17.50
C LYS A 265 -13.37 -19.06 16.96
N GLU A 266 -14.03 -17.94 16.64
CA GLU A 266 -15.35 -17.94 15.98
C GLU A 266 -15.33 -18.72 14.65
N LYS A 267 -14.21 -18.65 13.92
CA LYS A 267 -13.99 -19.33 12.64
C LYS A 267 -13.44 -20.75 12.77
N GLY A 268 -13.25 -21.27 13.99
CA GLY A 268 -12.69 -22.59 14.26
C GLY A 268 -11.24 -22.77 13.81
N LEU A 269 -10.45 -21.69 13.81
CA LEU A 269 -9.03 -21.67 13.43
C LEU A 269 -8.08 -21.70 14.64
N ARG A 270 -8.63 -21.56 15.85
CA ARG A 270 -7.95 -21.60 17.15
C ARG A 270 -8.91 -22.09 18.24
#